data_AF-A0A9W8IZA6-F1
#
_entry.id   AF-A0A9W8IZA6-F1
#
_cell.length_a   1.000
_cell.length_b   1.000
_cell.length_c   1.000
_cell.angle_alpha   90.00
_cell.angle_beta   90.00
_cell.angle_gamma   90.00
#
_symmetry.space_group_name_H-M   'P 1'
#
loop_
_entity.id
_entity.type
_entity.pdbx_description
1 polymer ?
#
loop_
_entity_poly.entity_id
_entity_poly.type
_entity_poly.pdbx_seq_one_letter_code
_entity_poly.pdbx_strand_id
1 'polypeptide(L)'
;MARGASGGAQGSRAGSEVEGPTASRRPVKSMPAAYSGKHPNYDSKDPSTATRFFDGVALAAETAGLKGHDKEIVKNALSYLDSQTARKWGLLKGGHDPYDFELWRKSVMQILPKSSRYDLGSMARLEDICRDAKKRPIGRDEKAAYYKFALGFKAEGDPLLESGIIANRDLVVKFLGGLKPSFRDALNEHFSWQGPPEGAEEAPRDEEDPYTLNVVISMATAMVDIAAVGPFGAVASAEEDVA
;
A
#
# COMPACT_ATOMS: atom_id res chain seq x y z
N MET A 1 72.62 -51.04 -14.41
CA MET A 1 72.46 -51.31 -15.87
C MET A 1 71.05 -50.84 -16.23
N ALA A 2 70.80 -49.60 -16.66
CA ALA A 2 71.22 -48.86 -17.85
C ALA A 2 70.33 -49.13 -19.10
N ARG A 3 69.91 -48.01 -19.72
CA ARG A 3 69.22 -47.76 -21.02
C ARG A 3 67.69 -47.68 -20.91
N GLY A 4 66.98 -46.61 -21.29
CA GLY A 4 67.16 -45.52 -22.28
C GLY A 4 65.86 -45.49 -23.13
N ALA A 5 65.23 -44.41 -23.58
CA ALA A 5 65.59 -43.07 -24.07
C ALA A 5 64.34 -42.14 -23.96
N SER A 6 64.44 -40.82 -23.69
CA SER A 6 64.48 -39.66 -24.63
C SER A 6 63.38 -39.68 -25.72
N GLY A 7 62.69 -38.60 -26.12
CA GLY A 7 62.65 -37.16 -25.86
C GLY A 7 61.27 -36.66 -26.39
N GLY A 8 60.89 -35.40 -26.44
CA GLY A 8 61.60 -34.14 -26.27
C GLY A 8 60.58 -32.99 -26.19
N ALA A 9 61.08 -31.82 -25.81
CA ALA A 9 60.36 -30.56 -25.75
C ALA A 9 60.57 -29.73 -27.01
N GLN A 10 59.52 -29.03 -27.47
CA GLN A 10 59.47 -27.76 -28.22
C GLN A 10 58.01 -27.63 -28.72
N GLY A 11 57.22 -26.58 -28.51
CA GLY A 11 57.52 -25.17 -28.31
C GLY A 11 57.31 -24.42 -29.63
N SER A 12 56.10 -23.89 -29.88
CA SER A 12 55.84 -22.53 -30.42
C SER A 12 54.42 -22.29 -30.96
N ARG A 13 53.76 -21.31 -30.32
CA ARG A 13 53.21 -20.06 -30.90
C ARG A 13 52.03 -20.08 -31.91
N ALA A 14 50.92 -19.56 -31.38
CA ALA A 14 49.96 -18.59 -31.95
C ALA A 14 49.18 -18.90 -33.24
N GLY A 15 47.85 -18.91 -33.07
CA GLY A 15 46.85 -18.57 -34.07
C GLY A 15 45.56 -18.18 -33.36
N SER A 16 45.27 -16.88 -33.30
CA SER A 16 43.98 -16.34 -32.90
C SER A 16 42.91 -16.73 -33.90
N GLU A 17 41.73 -17.10 -33.42
CA GLU A 17 40.48 -16.75 -34.08
C GLU A 17 39.41 -16.51 -33.00
N VAL A 18 38.60 -15.50 -33.28
CA VAL A 18 37.83 -14.67 -32.37
C VAL A 18 36.34 -15.01 -32.55
N GLU A 19 35.64 -15.01 -31.41
CA GLU A 19 34.19 -14.80 -31.23
C GLU A 19 33.17 -15.84 -31.72
N GLY A 20 32.56 -16.50 -30.73
CA GLY A 20 31.11 -16.56 -30.63
C GLY A 20 30.69 -15.81 -29.36
N PRO A 21 29.67 -14.95 -29.36
CA PRO A 21 29.37 -14.08 -28.24
C PRO A 21 28.90 -14.91 -27.06
N THR A 22 29.77 -15.02 -26.04
CA THR A 22 29.35 -15.41 -24.70
C THR A 22 28.26 -14.44 -24.29
N ALA A 23 27.02 -14.92 -24.31
CA ALA A 23 25.88 -14.21 -23.77
C ALA A 23 26.28 -13.69 -22.40
N SER A 24 26.38 -12.36 -22.30
CA SER A 24 26.63 -11.65 -21.05
C SER A 24 25.54 -12.10 -20.07
N ARG A 25 25.90 -13.04 -19.18
CA ARG A 25 25.11 -13.34 -17.99
C ARG A 25 25.17 -12.07 -17.16
N ARG A 26 24.18 -11.19 -17.36
CA ARG A 26 23.95 -10.07 -16.46
C ARG A 26 23.99 -10.64 -15.05
N PRO A 27 24.77 -10.05 -14.12
CA PRO A 27 24.77 -10.52 -12.75
C PRO A 27 23.32 -10.46 -12.25
N VAL A 28 22.77 -11.62 -11.86
CA VAL A 28 21.47 -11.68 -11.20
C VAL A 28 21.62 -10.84 -9.95
N LYS A 29 20.89 -9.73 -9.87
CA LYS A 29 20.88 -8.91 -8.66
C LYS A 29 20.32 -9.80 -7.56
N SER A 30 21.05 -10.04 -6.49
CA SER A 30 20.54 -10.78 -5.35
C SER A 30 19.63 -9.87 -4.51
N MET A 31 18.74 -10.46 -3.73
CA MET A 31 18.06 -9.70 -2.68
C MET A 31 19.08 -9.10 -1.68
N PRO A 32 18.73 -8.00 -0.99
CA PRO A 32 19.61 -7.39 0.01
C PRO A 32 20.02 -8.40 1.09
N ALA A 33 21.30 -8.43 1.47
CA ALA A 33 21.70 -9.25 2.61
C ALA A 33 21.10 -8.71 3.92
N ALA A 34 20.77 -9.59 4.88
CA ALA A 34 20.20 -9.19 6.17
C ALA A 34 21.08 -8.17 6.93
N TYR A 35 22.40 -8.26 6.82
CA TYR A 35 23.33 -7.32 7.47
C TYR A 35 23.54 -6.01 6.69
N SER A 36 22.95 -5.85 5.51
CA SER A 36 23.20 -4.69 4.63
C SER A 36 22.54 -3.39 5.10
N GLY A 37 21.65 -3.45 6.09
CA GLY A 37 20.81 -2.32 6.52
C GLY A 37 19.77 -1.85 5.48
N LYS A 38 19.74 -2.46 4.28
CA LYS A 38 18.82 -2.13 3.17
C LYS A 38 17.75 -3.20 2.95
N HIS A 39 17.60 -4.13 3.88
CA HIS A 39 16.60 -5.19 3.81
C HIS A 39 15.25 -4.69 4.35
N PRO A 40 14.13 -5.28 3.89
CA PRO A 40 12.82 -5.08 4.51
C PRO A 40 12.87 -5.46 5.99
N ASN A 41 12.38 -4.59 6.87
CA ASN A 41 12.38 -4.82 8.31
C ASN A 41 10.96 -5.03 8.84
N TYR A 42 10.82 -5.86 9.87
CA TYR A 42 9.59 -6.14 10.60
C TYR A 42 9.82 -5.90 12.09
N ASP A 43 8.94 -5.12 12.71
CA ASP A 43 8.96 -4.92 14.16
C ASP A 43 7.91 -5.83 14.81
N SER A 44 8.36 -6.78 15.63
CA SER A 44 7.48 -7.68 16.37
C SER A 44 6.65 -6.97 17.45
N LYS A 45 7.08 -5.77 17.90
CA LYS A 45 6.33 -4.93 18.84
C LYS A 45 5.25 -4.11 18.16
N ASP A 46 5.41 -3.85 16.87
CA ASP A 46 4.43 -3.17 16.03
C ASP A 46 4.05 -4.07 14.85
N PRO A 47 3.11 -5.01 15.05
CA PRO A 47 2.84 -6.00 14.03
C PRO A 47 2.16 -5.38 12.80
N SER A 48 1.78 -4.08 12.84
CA SER A 48 1.33 -3.31 11.67
C SER A 48 2.35 -3.29 10.53
N THR A 49 3.62 -3.40 10.88
CA THR A 49 4.74 -3.34 9.94
C THR A 49 4.83 -4.58 9.04
N ALA A 50 4.06 -5.64 9.32
CA ALA A 50 4.07 -6.89 8.54
C ALA A 50 3.72 -6.67 7.07
N THR A 51 2.68 -5.89 6.75
CA THR A 51 2.31 -5.61 5.34
C THR A 51 3.47 -4.99 4.59
N ARG A 52 4.05 -3.92 5.15
CA ARG A 52 5.19 -3.21 4.57
C ARG A 52 6.42 -4.11 4.42
N PHE A 53 6.64 -5.01 5.38
CA PHE A 53 7.70 -6.01 5.29
C PHE A 53 7.50 -6.91 4.07
N PHE A 54 6.31 -7.50 3.89
CA PHE A 54 6.02 -8.38 2.75
C PHE A 54 6.08 -7.65 1.41
N ASP A 55 5.56 -6.41 1.33
CA ASP A 55 5.65 -5.61 0.11
C ASP A 55 7.10 -5.27 -0.22
N GLY A 56 7.92 -4.96 0.79
CA GLY A 56 9.36 -4.76 0.63
C GLY A 56 10.09 -6.02 0.14
N VAL A 57 9.70 -7.21 0.63
CA VAL A 57 10.25 -8.49 0.16
C VAL A 57 9.85 -8.74 -1.30
N ALA A 58 8.58 -8.51 -1.66
CA ALA A 58 8.10 -8.69 -3.02
C ALA A 58 8.85 -7.76 -4.01
N LEU A 59 9.01 -6.48 -3.65
CA LEU A 59 9.76 -5.51 -4.46
C LEU A 59 11.25 -5.89 -4.58
N ALA A 60 11.87 -6.36 -3.49
CA ALA A 60 13.25 -6.81 -3.51
C ALA A 60 13.43 -8.06 -4.40
N ALA A 61 12.48 -8.99 -4.37
CA ALA A 61 12.46 -10.18 -5.23
C ALA A 61 12.28 -9.80 -6.70
N GLU A 62 11.37 -8.87 -7.02
CA GLU A 62 11.17 -8.34 -8.36
C GLU A 62 12.45 -7.67 -8.90
N THR A 63 13.06 -6.78 -8.09
CA THR A 63 14.31 -6.09 -8.42
C THR A 63 15.47 -7.08 -8.65
N ALA A 64 15.43 -8.20 -7.94
CA ALA A 64 16.39 -9.30 -8.05
C ALA A 64 16.09 -10.27 -9.22
N GLY A 65 14.93 -10.15 -9.87
CA GLY A 65 14.52 -11.07 -10.93
C GLY A 65 14.14 -12.47 -10.44
N LEU A 66 13.71 -12.61 -9.18
CA LEU A 66 13.39 -13.89 -8.53
C LEU A 66 11.95 -14.37 -8.76
N LYS A 67 11.32 -14.01 -9.89
CA LYS A 67 9.94 -14.42 -10.17
C LYS A 67 9.85 -15.95 -10.31
N GLY A 68 9.01 -16.59 -9.48
CA GLY A 68 8.87 -18.05 -9.43
C GLY A 68 9.92 -18.77 -8.59
N HIS A 69 10.77 -18.04 -7.87
CA HIS A 69 11.80 -18.56 -6.97
C HIS A 69 11.37 -18.44 -5.50
N ASP A 70 10.19 -18.96 -5.17
CA ASP A 70 9.54 -18.76 -3.87
C ASP A 70 10.36 -19.29 -2.70
N LYS A 71 11.11 -20.38 -2.92
CA LYS A 71 12.04 -20.92 -1.92
C LYS A 71 13.12 -19.92 -1.55
N GLU A 72 13.75 -19.28 -2.53
CA GLU A 72 14.76 -18.26 -2.31
C GLU A 72 14.15 -17.01 -1.65
N ILE A 73 12.97 -16.58 -2.09
CA ILE A 73 12.26 -15.41 -1.55
C ILE A 73 11.94 -15.61 -0.07
N VAL A 74 11.27 -16.71 0.27
CA VAL A 74 10.85 -17.03 1.65
C VAL A 74 12.07 -17.18 2.57
N LYS A 75 13.13 -17.84 2.11
CA LYS A 75 14.36 -17.97 2.92
C LYS A 75 15.04 -16.64 3.19
N ASN A 76 15.13 -15.75 2.19
CA ASN A 76 15.67 -14.42 2.39
C ASN A 76 14.79 -13.61 3.36
N ALA A 77 13.47 -13.65 3.19
CA ALA A 77 12.53 -12.99 4.09
C ALA A 77 12.68 -13.47 5.53
N LEU A 78 12.75 -14.79 5.76
CA LEU A 78 12.98 -15.35 7.09
C LEU A 78 14.32 -14.92 7.69
N SER A 79 15.35 -14.67 6.87
CA SER A 79 16.66 -14.20 7.34
C SER A 79 16.67 -12.73 7.80
N TYR A 80 15.66 -11.96 7.42
CA TYR A 80 15.49 -10.56 7.83
C TYR A 80 14.82 -10.41 9.19
N LEU A 81 14.18 -11.47 9.68
CA LEU A 81 13.43 -11.46 10.92
C LEU A 81 14.33 -11.81 12.10
N ASP A 82 13.90 -11.44 13.32
CA ASP A 82 14.52 -11.98 14.52
C ASP A 82 14.33 -13.51 14.60
N SER A 83 15.23 -14.18 15.33
CA SER A 83 15.27 -15.64 15.38
C SER A 83 13.99 -16.29 15.88
N GLN A 84 13.25 -15.64 16.79
CA GLN A 84 11.99 -16.20 17.30
C GLN A 84 10.86 -16.08 16.27
N THR A 85 10.75 -14.91 15.64
CA THR A 85 9.76 -14.68 14.59
C THR A 85 10.03 -15.55 13.37
N ALA A 86 11.27 -15.63 12.91
CA ALA A 86 11.68 -16.50 11.80
C ALA A 86 11.29 -17.96 12.05
N ARG A 87 11.57 -18.48 13.26
CA ARG A 87 11.21 -19.85 13.62
C ARG A 87 9.69 -20.07 13.60
N LYS A 88 8.91 -19.15 14.16
CA LYS A 88 7.44 -19.28 14.18
C LYS A 88 6.85 -19.19 12.78
N TRP A 89 7.28 -18.22 11.98
CA TRP A 89 6.73 -17.98 10.64
C TRP A 89 7.17 -19.05 9.63
N GLY A 90 8.37 -19.63 9.78
CA GLY A 90 8.82 -20.74 8.93
C GLY A 90 8.00 -22.03 9.09
N LEU A 91 7.28 -22.19 10.21
CA LEU A 91 6.39 -23.35 10.43
C LEU A 91 5.01 -23.18 9.77
N LEU A 92 4.69 -21.99 9.27
CA LEU A 92 3.41 -21.72 8.62
C LEU A 92 3.40 -22.28 7.19
N LYS A 93 2.19 -22.48 6.63
CA LYS A 93 2.02 -22.94 5.25
C LYS A 93 2.73 -21.98 4.28
N GLY A 94 3.42 -22.53 3.28
CA GLY A 94 4.25 -21.78 2.34
C GLY A 94 5.61 -21.32 2.89
N GLY A 95 5.82 -21.38 4.22
CA GLY A 95 7.08 -21.01 4.89
C GLY A 95 8.16 -22.11 4.85
N HIS A 96 7.76 -23.31 4.47
CA HIS A 96 8.58 -24.52 4.34
C HIS A 96 8.13 -25.29 3.10
N ASP A 97 8.85 -26.35 2.74
CA ASP A 97 8.57 -27.14 1.53
C ASP A 97 7.16 -27.76 1.56
N PRO A 98 6.29 -27.51 0.54
CA PRO A 98 6.50 -26.67 -0.63
C PRO A 98 6.41 -25.16 -0.33
N TYR A 99 7.44 -24.42 -0.73
CA TYR A 99 7.51 -22.98 -0.55
C TYR A 99 6.53 -22.28 -1.49
N ASP A 100 5.77 -21.33 -0.94
CA ASP A 100 4.83 -20.48 -1.69
C ASP A 100 4.75 -19.14 -0.96
N PHE A 101 5.25 -18.09 -1.61
CA PHE A 101 5.40 -16.78 -0.97
C PHE A 101 4.05 -16.14 -0.61
N GLU A 102 3.05 -16.26 -1.49
CA GLU A 102 1.74 -15.65 -1.29
C GLU A 102 0.91 -16.41 -0.25
N LEU A 103 0.99 -17.74 -0.26
CA LEU A 103 0.38 -18.57 0.77
C LEU A 103 1.02 -18.33 2.14
N TRP A 104 2.34 -18.13 2.17
CA TRP A 104 3.08 -17.78 3.38
C TRP A 104 2.69 -16.43 3.93
N ARG A 105 2.66 -15.39 3.09
CA ARG A 105 2.17 -14.05 3.43
C ARG A 105 0.77 -14.13 4.06
N LYS A 106 -0.18 -14.81 3.41
CA LYS A 106 -1.55 -15.00 3.93
C LYS A 106 -1.56 -15.71 5.29
N SER A 107 -0.79 -16.77 5.44
CA SER A 107 -0.73 -17.54 6.68
C SER A 107 -0.15 -16.73 7.84
N VAL A 108 0.88 -15.92 7.59
CA VAL A 108 1.44 -14.99 8.58
C VAL A 108 0.40 -13.94 8.97
N MET A 109 -0.26 -13.30 8.00
CA MET A 109 -1.27 -12.28 8.28
C MET A 109 -2.44 -12.85 9.10
N GLN A 110 -2.81 -14.12 8.93
CA GLN A 110 -3.86 -14.74 9.74
C GLN A 110 -3.50 -14.91 11.22
N ILE A 111 -2.23 -15.11 11.57
CA ILE A 111 -1.84 -15.30 12.99
C ILE A 111 -1.57 -13.98 13.72
N LEU A 112 -1.36 -12.89 12.97
CA LEU A 112 -1.17 -11.57 13.56
C LEU A 112 -2.51 -11.00 14.09
N PRO A 113 -2.47 -10.19 15.17
CA PRO A 113 -3.65 -9.48 15.67
C PRO A 113 -4.44 -8.79 14.55
N LYS A 114 -5.76 -8.78 14.63
CA LYS A 114 -6.61 -8.15 13.59
C LYS A 114 -6.24 -6.69 13.33
N SER A 115 -5.80 -5.97 14.36
CA SER A 115 -5.31 -4.60 14.25
C SER A 115 -4.06 -4.48 13.37
N SER A 116 -3.21 -5.51 13.32
CA SER A 116 -1.96 -5.59 12.57
C SER A 116 -2.04 -6.20 11.17
N ARG A 117 -3.21 -6.72 10.80
CA ARG A 117 -3.48 -7.19 9.44
C ARG A 117 -3.79 -5.99 8.54
N TYR A 118 -2.86 -5.04 8.40
CA TYR A 118 -3.08 -3.81 7.62
C TYR A 118 -3.20 -4.14 6.13
N ASP A 119 -4.30 -4.79 5.77
CA ASP A 119 -5.11 -4.35 4.66
C ASP A 119 -5.90 -3.15 5.19
N LEU A 120 -5.84 -2.06 4.43
CA LEU A 120 -6.85 -1.04 4.41
C LEU A 120 -8.24 -1.71 4.34
N GLY A 121 -9.26 -1.21 5.05
CA GLY A 121 -10.57 -1.85 5.06
C GLY A 121 -11.03 -2.37 6.42
N SER A 122 -10.65 -1.73 7.51
CA SER A 122 -11.06 -2.14 8.86
C SER A 122 -12.30 -1.38 9.31
N MET A 123 -13.40 -2.11 9.53
CA MET A 123 -14.63 -1.55 10.11
C MET A 123 -14.38 -0.85 11.46
N ALA A 124 -13.52 -1.41 12.31
CA ALA A 124 -13.19 -0.81 13.61
C ALA A 124 -12.47 0.53 13.45
N ARG A 125 -11.50 0.63 12.53
CA ARG A 125 -10.80 1.89 12.27
C ARG A 125 -11.70 2.92 11.59
N LEU A 126 -12.57 2.48 10.67
CA LEU A 126 -13.60 3.34 10.09
C LEU A 126 -14.51 3.91 11.18
N GLU A 127 -14.93 3.09 12.15
CA GLU A 127 -15.72 3.52 13.30
C GLU A 127 -14.94 4.47 14.24
N ASP A 128 -13.64 4.23 14.44
CA ASP A 128 -12.77 5.11 15.20
C ASP A 128 -12.66 6.49 14.55
N ILE A 129 -12.41 6.54 13.23
CA ILE A 129 -12.38 7.77 12.43
C ILE A 129 -13.72 8.51 12.55
N CYS A 130 -14.84 7.80 12.41
CA CYS A 130 -16.17 8.38 12.55
C CYS A 130 -16.42 8.92 13.96
N ARG A 131 -15.99 8.19 14.99
CA ARG A 131 -16.17 8.59 16.40
C ARG A 131 -15.36 9.83 16.71
N ASP A 132 -14.13 9.93 16.23
CA ASP A 132 -13.28 11.09 16.45
C ASP A 132 -13.80 12.31 15.67
N ALA A 133 -14.28 12.11 14.44
CA ALA A 133 -14.96 13.15 13.67
C ALA A 133 -16.27 13.62 14.34
N LYS A 134 -17.01 12.73 15.03
CA LYS A 134 -18.20 13.13 15.81
C LYS A 134 -17.85 13.97 17.05
N LYS A 135 -16.72 13.71 17.71
CA LYS A 135 -16.25 14.50 18.87
C LYS A 135 -15.83 15.90 18.45
N ARG A 136 -15.22 16.03 17.27
CA ARG A 136 -14.82 17.30 16.67
C ARG A 136 -15.28 17.34 15.20
N PRO A 137 -16.54 17.74 14.96
CA PRO A 137 -17.08 17.82 13.60
C PRO A 137 -16.25 18.78 12.74
N ILE A 138 -15.96 18.35 11.52
CA ILE A 138 -15.01 19.05 10.65
C ILE A 138 -15.72 20.17 9.90
N GLY A 139 -15.21 21.40 10.03
CA GLY A 139 -15.69 22.55 9.29
C GLY A 139 -15.15 22.63 7.87
N ARG A 140 -15.88 23.38 7.02
CA ARG A 140 -15.48 23.69 5.64
C ARG A 140 -14.17 24.51 5.58
N ASP A 141 -13.92 25.29 6.63
CA ASP A 141 -12.73 26.12 6.84
C ASP A 141 -11.49 25.33 7.29
N GLU A 142 -11.68 24.11 7.82
CA GLU A 142 -10.60 23.30 8.39
C GLU A 142 -9.94 22.41 7.33
N LYS A 143 -9.37 23.01 6.28
CA LYS A 143 -8.82 22.29 5.10
C LYS A 143 -7.90 21.12 5.47
N ALA A 144 -6.87 21.34 6.30
CA ALA A 144 -5.94 20.27 6.68
C ALA A 144 -6.63 19.12 7.43
N ALA A 145 -7.59 19.44 8.32
CA ALA A 145 -8.35 18.43 9.05
C ALA A 145 -9.28 17.64 8.12
N TYR A 146 -9.93 18.32 7.17
CA TYR A 146 -10.77 17.70 6.16
C TYR A 146 -9.98 16.71 5.29
N TYR A 147 -8.84 17.12 4.72
CA TYR A 147 -8.05 16.24 3.86
C TYR A 147 -7.54 15.00 4.63
N LYS A 148 -7.10 15.18 5.88
CA LYS A 148 -6.70 14.07 6.74
C LYS A 148 -7.85 13.09 7.00
N PHE A 149 -9.03 13.62 7.29
CA PHE A 149 -10.24 12.82 7.51
C PHE A 149 -10.69 12.09 6.24
N ALA A 150 -10.83 12.80 5.12
CA ALA A 150 -11.28 12.23 3.86
C ALA A 150 -10.33 11.13 3.37
N LEU A 151 -9.02 11.35 3.47
CA LEU A 151 -8.02 10.34 3.10
C LEU A 151 -8.12 9.10 4.00
N GLY A 152 -8.17 9.28 5.33
CA GLY A 152 -8.30 8.16 6.26
C GLY A 152 -9.63 7.40 6.09
N PHE A 153 -10.72 8.13 5.84
CA PHE A 153 -12.03 7.54 5.61
C PHE A 153 -12.06 6.71 4.33
N LYS A 154 -11.51 7.21 3.22
CA LYS A 154 -11.40 6.43 1.96
C LYS A 154 -10.50 5.22 2.12
N ALA A 155 -9.36 5.40 2.78
CA ALA A 155 -8.42 4.31 3.01
C ALA A 155 -9.09 3.14 3.75
N GLU A 156 -9.98 3.39 4.72
CA GLU A 156 -10.72 2.29 5.37
C GLU A 156 -12.03 1.94 4.67
N GLY A 157 -12.68 2.86 3.97
CA GLY A 157 -14.01 2.69 3.37
C GLY A 157 -13.99 2.00 2.00
N ASP A 158 -13.06 2.35 1.12
CA ASP A 158 -13.03 1.84 -0.27
C ASP A 158 -12.86 0.31 -0.30
N PRO A 159 -11.95 -0.31 0.47
CA PRO A 159 -11.82 -1.78 0.48
C PRO A 159 -13.03 -2.49 1.11
N LEU A 160 -13.72 -1.85 2.07
CA LEU A 160 -14.94 -2.39 2.67
C LEU A 160 -16.11 -2.38 1.66
N LEU A 161 -16.16 -1.36 0.81
CA LEU A 161 -17.15 -1.25 -0.27
C LEU A 161 -16.87 -2.30 -1.35
N GLU A 162 -15.62 -2.41 -1.82
CA GLU A 162 -15.21 -3.38 -2.84
C GLU A 162 -15.45 -4.83 -2.41
N SER A 163 -15.29 -5.12 -1.12
CA SER A 163 -15.56 -6.44 -0.54
C SER A 163 -17.04 -6.69 -0.21
N GLY A 164 -17.92 -5.70 -0.39
CA GLY A 164 -19.35 -5.80 -0.10
C GLY A 164 -19.69 -5.91 1.39
N ILE A 165 -18.75 -5.54 2.28
CA ILE A 165 -18.95 -5.58 3.74
C ILE A 165 -19.82 -4.41 4.21
N ILE A 166 -19.76 -3.27 3.51
CA ILE A 166 -20.55 -2.08 3.80
C ILE A 166 -21.19 -1.55 2.51
N ALA A 167 -22.44 -1.09 2.62
CA ALA A 167 -23.13 -0.44 1.50
C ALA A 167 -22.61 0.98 1.30
N ASN A 168 -22.64 1.47 0.05
CA ASN A 168 -22.26 2.85 -0.28
C ASN A 168 -23.07 3.86 0.55
N ARG A 169 -24.39 3.67 0.66
CA ARG A 169 -25.29 4.48 1.51
C ARG A 169 -24.79 4.62 2.94
N ASP A 170 -24.36 3.53 3.56
CA ASP A 170 -23.87 3.55 4.94
C ASP A 170 -22.56 4.34 5.06
N LEU A 171 -21.67 4.22 4.07
CA LEU A 171 -20.45 5.02 4.00
C LEU A 171 -20.76 6.50 3.83
N VAL A 172 -21.70 6.88 2.97
CA VAL A 172 -22.13 8.27 2.77
C VAL A 172 -22.68 8.84 4.08
N VAL A 173 -23.57 8.12 4.76
CA VAL A 173 -24.14 8.54 6.05
C VAL A 173 -23.05 8.71 7.11
N LYS A 174 -22.11 7.76 7.20
CA LYS A 174 -20.98 7.82 8.13
C LYS A 174 -20.06 9.01 7.84
N PHE A 175 -19.76 9.26 6.56
CA PHE A 175 -18.91 10.38 6.13
C PHE A 175 -19.54 11.73 6.48
N LEU A 176 -20.81 11.93 6.10
CA LEU A 176 -21.55 13.16 6.41
C LEU A 176 -21.70 13.38 7.92
N GLY A 177 -21.80 12.31 8.70
CA GLY A 177 -21.83 12.37 10.17
C GLY A 177 -20.54 12.86 10.82
N GLY A 178 -19.43 12.94 10.09
CA GLY A 178 -18.15 13.51 10.56
C GLY A 178 -17.98 15.00 10.27
N LEU A 179 -18.90 15.61 9.50
CA LEU A 179 -18.84 17.01 9.11
C LEU A 179 -19.67 17.89 10.05
N LYS A 180 -19.33 19.18 10.17
CA LYS A 180 -20.19 20.17 10.85
C LYS A 180 -21.56 20.24 10.16
N PRO A 181 -22.67 20.48 10.92
CA PRO A 181 -24.01 20.60 10.34
C PRO A 181 -24.09 21.61 9.19
N SER A 182 -23.50 22.81 9.36
CA SER A 182 -23.48 23.84 8.32
C SER A 182 -22.78 23.42 7.03
N PHE A 183 -21.75 22.57 7.13
CA PHE A 183 -21.07 22.05 5.96
C PHE A 183 -21.89 20.93 5.28
N ARG A 184 -22.51 20.06 6.08
CA ARG A 184 -23.43 19.02 5.59
C ARG A 184 -24.64 19.63 4.87
N ASP A 185 -25.22 20.69 5.43
CA ASP A 185 -26.40 21.35 4.85
C ASP A 185 -26.04 21.98 3.51
N ALA A 186 -24.88 22.65 3.41
CA ALA A 186 -24.39 23.22 2.15
C ALA A 186 -24.11 22.14 1.09
N LEU A 187 -23.65 20.94 1.49
CA LEU A 187 -23.51 19.79 0.59
C LEU A 187 -24.87 19.29 0.10
N ASN A 188 -25.83 19.09 1.00
CA ASN A 188 -27.17 18.64 0.66
C ASN A 188 -27.89 19.63 -0.27
N GLU A 189 -27.74 20.93 -0.03
CA GLU A 189 -28.24 21.98 -0.91
C GLU A 189 -27.63 21.84 -2.30
N HIS A 190 -26.30 21.69 -2.40
CA HIS A 190 -25.63 21.53 -3.69
C HIS A 190 -26.11 20.29 -4.45
N PHE A 191 -26.35 19.18 -3.75
CA PHE A 191 -26.93 17.97 -4.34
C PHE A 191 -28.38 18.14 -4.76
N SER A 192 -29.16 18.93 -4.03
CA SER A 192 -30.55 19.27 -4.38
C SER A 192 -30.64 20.21 -5.59
N TRP A 193 -29.66 21.09 -5.77
CA TRP A 193 -29.58 22.02 -6.91
C TRP A 193 -29.09 21.33 -8.20
N GLN A 194 -28.29 20.27 -8.11
CA GLN A 194 -27.86 19.46 -9.25
C GLN A 194 -28.94 18.45 -9.70
N GLY A 195 -30.17 18.96 -9.95
CA GLY A 195 -31.21 18.23 -10.67
C GLY A 195 -30.66 17.62 -11.98
N PRO A 196 -31.32 16.58 -12.52
CA PRO A 196 -30.74 15.75 -13.56
C PRO A 196 -30.26 16.59 -14.75
N PRO A 197 -29.04 16.33 -15.27
CA PRO A 197 -28.53 17.06 -16.42
C PRO A 197 -29.48 16.81 -17.60
N GLU A 198 -29.87 17.91 -18.25
CA GLU A 198 -30.71 17.88 -19.44
C GLU A 198 -29.99 17.05 -20.52
N GLY A 199 -30.45 15.82 -20.76
CA GLY A 199 -29.99 14.97 -21.87
C GLY A 199 -29.03 13.82 -21.56
N ALA A 200 -28.80 13.42 -20.31
CA ALA A 200 -28.06 12.18 -20.03
C ALA A 200 -29.01 10.98 -20.04
N GLU A 201 -28.81 10.09 -21.02
CA GLU A 201 -29.41 8.76 -21.11
C GLU A 201 -29.30 8.07 -19.74
N GLU A 202 -30.44 7.70 -19.17
CA GLU A 202 -30.60 7.21 -17.81
C GLU A 202 -29.85 5.88 -17.64
N ALA A 203 -28.57 5.96 -17.23
CA ALA A 203 -28.02 4.88 -16.42
C ALA A 203 -28.89 4.80 -15.15
N PRO A 204 -29.47 3.63 -14.83
CA PRO A 204 -30.40 3.50 -13.71
C PRO A 204 -29.68 3.97 -12.46
N ARG A 205 -30.09 5.13 -11.94
CA ARG A 205 -29.78 5.52 -10.57
C ARG A 205 -30.49 4.48 -9.72
N ASP A 206 -29.76 3.71 -8.92
CA ASP A 206 -30.40 2.87 -7.92
C ASP A 206 -31.32 3.78 -7.10
N GLU A 207 -32.63 3.53 -7.16
CA GLU A 207 -33.67 4.34 -6.49
C GLU A 207 -33.43 4.47 -4.98
N GLU A 208 -32.56 3.63 -4.41
CA GLU A 208 -32.21 3.60 -2.99
C GLU A 208 -30.93 4.37 -2.59
N ASP A 209 -30.06 4.76 -3.53
CA ASP A 209 -28.77 5.41 -3.20
C ASP A 209 -28.36 6.52 -4.21
N PRO A 210 -28.72 7.80 -3.94
CA PRO A 210 -28.65 8.86 -4.96
C PRO A 210 -27.22 9.33 -5.29
N TYR A 211 -26.22 9.06 -4.44
CA TYR A 211 -24.84 9.53 -4.65
C TYR A 211 -23.80 8.53 -4.17
N THR A 212 -22.74 8.33 -4.96
CA THR A 212 -21.58 7.54 -4.53
C THR A 212 -20.73 8.33 -3.53
N LEU A 213 -20.06 7.63 -2.60
CA LEU A 213 -19.13 8.24 -1.65
C LEU A 213 -18.07 9.10 -2.36
N ASN A 214 -17.61 8.67 -3.54
CA ASN A 214 -16.64 9.40 -4.35
C ASN A 214 -17.18 10.76 -4.82
N VAL A 215 -18.45 10.85 -5.22
CA VAL A 215 -19.09 12.10 -5.62
C VAL A 215 -19.22 13.04 -4.43
N VAL A 216 -19.64 12.50 -3.27
CA VAL A 216 -19.78 13.26 -2.02
C VAL A 216 -18.43 13.85 -1.57
N ILE A 217 -17.37 13.04 -1.55
CA ILE A 217 -16.03 13.49 -1.17
C ILE A 217 -15.48 14.50 -2.17
N SER A 218 -15.69 14.29 -3.48
CA SER A 218 -15.20 15.23 -4.50
C SER A 218 -15.84 16.60 -4.34
N MET A 219 -17.16 16.64 -4.11
CA MET A 219 -17.89 17.88 -3.90
C MET A 219 -17.45 18.60 -2.61
N ALA A 220 -17.35 17.86 -1.50
CA ALA A 220 -16.88 18.38 -0.23
C ALA A 220 -15.45 18.97 -0.36
N THR A 221 -14.59 18.31 -1.12
CA THR A 221 -13.23 18.78 -1.41
C THR A 221 -13.24 20.11 -2.17
N ALA A 222 -14.06 20.21 -3.23
CA ALA A 222 -14.22 21.46 -3.98
C ALA A 222 -14.72 22.61 -3.11
N MET A 223 -15.70 22.35 -2.23
CA MET A 223 -16.24 23.36 -1.32
C MET A 223 -15.18 23.83 -0.31
N VAL A 224 -14.37 22.93 0.23
CA VAL A 224 -13.25 23.24 1.13
C VAL A 224 -12.18 24.05 0.42
N ASP A 225 -11.84 23.70 -0.81
CA ASP A 225 -10.86 24.44 -1.61
C ASP A 225 -11.33 25.86 -1.94
N ILE A 226 -12.62 26.04 -2.28
CA ILE A 226 -13.21 27.38 -2.49
C ILE A 226 -13.20 28.20 -1.20
N ALA A 227 -13.52 27.60 -0.06
CA ALA A 227 -13.49 28.31 1.23
C ALA A 227 -12.09 28.75 1.63
N ALA A 228 -11.06 27.97 1.29
CA ALA A 228 -9.67 28.30 1.57
C ALA A 228 -9.12 29.45 0.69
N VAL A 229 -9.75 29.75 -0.44
CA VAL A 229 -9.32 30.82 -1.37
C VAL A 229 -9.97 32.17 -1.05
N GLY A 230 -11.03 32.19 -0.23
CA GLY A 230 -11.78 33.41 0.07
C GLY A 230 -12.55 33.98 -1.15
N PRO A 231 -13.58 34.81 -0.94
CA PRO A 231 -14.35 35.42 -2.05
C PRO A 231 -13.56 36.45 -2.88
N PHE A 232 -12.37 36.83 -2.40
CA PHE A 232 -11.37 37.58 -3.12
C PHE A 232 -10.06 36.87 -2.82
N GLY A 233 -9.28 36.50 -3.84
CA GLY A 233 -8.04 35.70 -3.73
C GLY A 233 -6.94 36.34 -2.87
N ALA A 234 -7.19 36.49 -1.58
CA ALA A 234 -6.24 36.85 -0.56
C ALA A 234 -5.86 35.57 0.15
N VAL A 235 -4.68 35.07 -0.18
CA VAL A 235 -3.99 34.04 0.60
C VAL A 235 -3.92 34.58 2.03
N ALA A 236 -4.56 33.90 2.98
CA ALA A 236 -4.36 34.18 4.39
C ALA A 236 -2.93 33.79 4.76
N SER A 237 -2.00 34.72 4.58
CA SER A 237 -0.68 34.64 5.20
C SER A 237 -0.90 34.60 6.70
N ALA A 238 -0.51 33.50 7.31
CA ALA A 238 -0.34 33.44 8.75
C ALA A 238 0.71 34.50 9.13
N GLU A 239 0.30 35.54 9.85
CA GLU A 239 1.22 36.36 10.60
C GLU A 239 1.79 35.48 11.74
N GLU A 240 3.07 35.14 11.57
CA GLU A 240 3.94 34.73 12.65
C GLU A 240 4.07 35.92 13.60
N ASP A 241 3.24 35.97 14.64
CA ASP A 241 3.48 36.85 15.77
C ASP A 241 4.31 36.12 16.82
N VAL A 242 5.52 36.65 16.97
CA VAL A 242 6.56 36.32 17.94
C VAL A 242 6.07 36.67 19.36
N ALA A 243 6.32 35.76 20.30
CA ALA A 243 6.65 36.10 21.68
C ALA A 243 7.70 35.12 22.21
#